data_AF-A0A317HJW9-F1
#
_entry.id   AF-A0A317HJW9-F1
#
_cell.length_a   1.000
_cell.length_b   1.000
_cell.length_c   1.000
_cell.angle_alpha   90.00
_cell.angle_beta   90.00
_cell.angle_gamma   90.00
#
_symmetry.space_group_name_H-M   'P 1'
#
loop_
_entity.id
_entity.type
_entity.pdbx_description
1 polymer ?
#
loop_
_entity_poly.entity_id
_entity_poly.type
_entity_poly.pdbx_seq_one_letter_code
_entity_poly.pdbx_strand_id
1 'polypeptide(L)'
;MKHETCWIRLVSRFLWSVMLFAAIGTNVAAQNGHKPKKFLTGPLVIEDQGSFFIGGVQKVTDHASAPPPPAPGAAPATPAPPAPHQITIGQMYVQFQVPAKRYGGWPVIMVHGSSHTAACLESTPDGREGWYPYFVRKGVPSYVVDQSGRGRSGFDESVIHEGEAKIGAGDVKGGSELIPSFGRITDDGAWTAWFGHLVPAGSTILNGKLIPHGDAADPNPHPDAFQHVAPLFPIEAIDQSIVGRNGAIGPAPNESKQYYALEYYKQLVPNAEVTLPGSTCSTCDPQNLSPANTWTPHNLATLVERLGGAVVVTHSQSGIMGHHMTRILKERGHLDLLKGLVTLEGSCSLPNSGLTAADFDNIPYMALKGDYTAISPVCQDTVNAINARRAEKQGTAKADYIKLDEKGILGVTHMMMLDAKNLEIADVIFDWVNKNVPAAGKHR
;
A
#
# COMPACT_ATOMS: atom_id res chain seq x y z
N MET A 1 -60.79 -64.12 -34.88
CA MET A 1 -60.82 -64.64 -33.49
C MET A 1 -60.44 -63.47 -32.59
N LYS A 2 -61.42 -62.67 -32.15
CA LYS A 2 -62.17 -62.83 -30.88
C LYS A 2 -61.24 -62.96 -29.66
N HIS A 3 -61.24 -61.88 -28.88
CA HIS A 3 -61.33 -61.78 -27.42
C HIS A 3 -60.33 -62.52 -26.52
N GLU A 4 -60.17 -61.94 -25.32
CA GLU A 4 -59.44 -62.41 -24.13
C GLU A 4 -57.96 -61.98 -24.14
N THR A 5 -57.43 -61.11 -23.29
CA THR A 5 -57.74 -60.75 -21.90
C THR A 5 -57.12 -59.37 -21.59
N CYS A 6 -57.93 -58.31 -21.67
CA CYS A 6 -57.82 -57.21 -20.71
C CYS A 6 -58.18 -57.81 -19.35
N TRP A 7 -57.41 -57.56 -18.28
CA TRP A 7 -57.71 -57.79 -16.84
C TRP A 7 -56.56 -58.26 -15.94
N ILE A 8 -55.30 -58.32 -16.38
CA ILE A 8 -54.16 -58.48 -15.44
C ILE A 8 -52.98 -57.61 -15.88
N ARG A 9 -53.08 -56.29 -15.65
CA ARG A 9 -51.91 -55.37 -15.61
C ARG A 9 -52.17 -53.99 -14.98
N LEU A 10 -53.32 -53.80 -14.33
CA LEU A 10 -53.71 -52.50 -13.76
C LEU A 10 -53.81 -52.45 -12.22
N VAL A 11 -53.41 -53.52 -11.51
CA VAL A 11 -53.45 -53.54 -10.02
C VAL A 11 -52.05 -53.63 -9.37
N SER A 12 -50.98 -53.84 -10.14
CA SER A 12 -49.61 -53.90 -9.58
C SER A 12 -48.83 -52.56 -9.60
N ARG A 13 -49.45 -51.45 -10.01
CA ARG A 13 -48.78 -50.13 -10.08
C ARG A 13 -49.38 -49.06 -9.15
N PHE A 14 -50.28 -49.46 -8.25
CA PHE A 14 -50.93 -48.53 -7.30
C PHE A 14 -50.56 -48.77 -5.83
N LEU A 15 -49.55 -49.61 -5.55
CA LEU A 15 -49.04 -49.87 -4.19
C LEU A 15 -47.58 -49.42 -3.97
N TRP A 16 -47.01 -48.68 -4.92
CA TRP A 16 -45.68 -48.08 -4.80
C TRP A 16 -45.70 -46.54 -4.92
N SER A 17 -46.86 -45.94 -4.64
CA SER A 17 -47.07 -44.48 -4.76
C SER A 17 -47.59 -43.83 -3.48
N VAL A 18 -47.67 -44.57 -2.36
CA VAL A 18 -48.22 -44.07 -1.07
C VAL A 18 -47.24 -44.22 0.11
N MET A 19 -46.04 -44.77 -0.08
CA MET A 19 -44.97 -44.79 0.94
C MET A 19 -43.78 -43.88 0.59
N LEU A 20 -44.06 -42.64 0.17
CA LEU A 20 -43.01 -41.62 0.03
C LEU A 20 -43.54 -40.19 0.25
N PHE A 21 -44.47 -40.02 1.18
CA PHE A 21 -45.02 -38.71 1.56
C PHE A 21 -45.13 -38.49 3.08
N ALA A 22 -44.17 -39.04 3.86
CA ALA A 22 -44.07 -38.78 5.29
C ALA A 22 -42.60 -38.75 5.76
N ALA A 23 -41.82 -37.82 5.23
CA ALA A 23 -40.56 -37.34 5.83
C ALA A 23 -40.08 -36.04 5.14
N ILE A 24 -40.96 -35.03 5.04
CA ILE A 24 -40.50 -33.64 4.78
C ILE A 24 -40.78 -32.86 6.07
N GLY A 25 -39.99 -33.18 7.08
CA GLY A 25 -39.97 -32.53 8.38
C GLY A 25 -38.56 -32.64 8.91
N THR A 26 -37.93 -31.48 9.13
CA THR A 26 -36.64 -31.27 9.79
C THR A 26 -35.39 -31.85 9.12
N ASN A 27 -34.84 -31.07 8.18
CA ASN A 27 -33.38 -30.90 8.04
C ASN A 27 -33.03 -29.54 7.40
N VAL A 28 -33.72 -28.47 7.83
CA VAL A 28 -33.26 -27.08 7.64
C VAL A 28 -32.60 -26.64 8.95
N ALA A 29 -31.53 -27.34 9.34
CA ALA A 29 -30.74 -26.99 10.52
C ALA A 29 -29.30 -27.51 10.37
N ALA A 30 -28.64 -27.24 9.24
CA ALA A 30 -27.18 -27.43 9.13
C ALA A 30 -26.55 -26.73 7.91
N GLN A 31 -27.00 -25.52 7.55
CA GLN A 31 -26.19 -24.59 6.76
C GLN A 31 -26.44 -23.15 7.24
N ASN A 32 -26.28 -22.90 8.54
CA ASN A 32 -25.77 -21.61 8.97
C ASN A 32 -24.28 -21.56 8.60
N GLY A 33 -23.99 -21.59 7.29
CA GLY A 33 -22.70 -21.17 6.78
C GLY A 33 -22.51 -19.74 7.27
N HIS A 34 -21.42 -19.50 8.00
CA HIS A 34 -21.02 -18.15 8.38
C HIS A 34 -21.08 -17.29 7.12
N LYS A 35 -22.05 -16.36 7.05
CA LYS A 35 -22.03 -15.36 5.99
C LYS A 35 -20.70 -14.65 6.13
N PRO A 36 -19.84 -14.65 5.10
CA PRO A 36 -18.53 -14.01 5.20
C PRO A 36 -18.74 -12.55 5.58
N LYS A 37 -18.01 -12.09 6.61
CA LYS A 37 -18.03 -10.69 7.05
C LYS A 37 -17.65 -9.83 5.83
N LYS A 38 -18.48 -8.84 5.50
CA LYS A 38 -18.19 -7.91 4.42
C LYS A 38 -17.21 -6.85 4.92
N PHE A 39 -16.23 -6.50 4.10
CA PHE A 39 -15.29 -5.41 4.39
C PHE A 39 -15.97 -4.04 4.29
N LEU A 40 -16.77 -3.83 3.23
CA LEU A 40 -17.45 -2.55 2.96
C LEU A 40 -18.52 -2.25 4.01
N THR A 41 -18.58 -1.01 4.49
CA THR A 41 -19.63 -0.58 5.43
C THR A 41 -20.94 -0.21 4.73
N GLY A 42 -21.00 -0.28 3.40
CA GLY A 42 -22.21 -0.04 2.58
C GLY A 42 -22.02 -0.44 1.11
N PRO A 43 -23.08 -0.40 0.28
CA PRO A 43 -22.99 -0.72 -1.15
C PRO A 43 -22.01 0.20 -1.88
N LEU A 44 -21.31 -0.37 -2.87
CA LEU A 44 -20.41 0.34 -3.76
C LEU A 44 -20.90 0.18 -5.20
N VAL A 45 -21.31 1.29 -5.83
CA VAL A 45 -21.81 1.30 -7.22
C VAL A 45 -20.78 1.98 -8.10
N ILE A 46 -20.16 1.18 -8.95
CA ILE A 46 -19.01 1.55 -9.77
C ILE A 46 -19.46 1.71 -11.22
N GLU A 47 -19.07 2.81 -11.86
CA GLU A 47 -19.22 3.04 -13.31
C GLU A 47 -18.21 2.21 -14.09
N ASP A 48 -16.94 2.25 -13.67
CA ASP A 48 -15.83 1.58 -14.32
C ASP A 48 -14.76 1.16 -13.29
N GLN A 49 -14.07 0.06 -13.57
CA GLN A 49 -12.93 -0.40 -12.77
C GLN A 49 -11.98 -1.21 -13.62
N GLY A 50 -10.71 -1.18 -13.24
CA GLY A 50 -9.71 -2.01 -13.88
C GLY A 50 -8.32 -1.72 -13.37
N SER A 51 -7.35 -2.13 -14.16
CA SER A 51 -5.95 -1.86 -13.90
C SER A 51 -5.16 -1.72 -15.20
N PHE A 52 -4.05 -1.03 -15.11
CA PHE A 52 -3.10 -0.86 -16.19
C PHE A 52 -1.70 -0.59 -15.63
N PHE A 53 -0.69 -0.66 -16.50
CA PHE A 53 0.67 -0.23 -16.19
C PHE A 53 0.97 1.12 -16.85
N ILE A 54 1.81 1.91 -16.19
CA ILE A 54 2.27 3.19 -16.71
C ILE A 54 3.80 3.31 -16.62
N GLY A 55 4.38 3.95 -17.62
CA GLY A 55 5.82 4.11 -17.77
C GLY A 55 6.55 2.79 -18.06
N GLY A 56 7.76 2.69 -17.53
CA GLY A 56 8.70 1.61 -17.80
C GLY A 56 9.58 1.85 -19.02
N VAL A 57 10.73 1.17 -19.05
CA VAL A 57 11.69 1.19 -20.15
C VAL A 57 12.13 -0.22 -20.52
N GLN A 58 12.53 -0.40 -21.77
CA GLN A 58 13.17 -1.64 -22.21
C GLN A 58 14.63 -1.67 -21.74
N LYS A 59 15.04 -2.77 -21.12
CA LYS A 59 16.43 -3.09 -20.80
C LYS A 59 16.83 -4.32 -21.60
N VAL A 60 17.96 -4.23 -22.30
CA VAL A 60 18.61 -5.41 -22.90
C VAL A 60 19.63 -5.94 -21.91
N THR A 61 19.61 -7.24 -21.67
CA THR A 61 20.50 -7.91 -20.71
C THR A 61 20.77 -9.35 -21.14
N ASP A 62 21.97 -9.84 -20.89
CA ASP A 62 22.34 -11.25 -21.07
C ASP A 62 21.89 -12.13 -19.88
N HIS A 63 21.27 -11.51 -18.87
CA HIS A 63 20.94 -12.09 -17.58
C HIS A 63 19.43 -12.05 -17.27
N ALA A 64 18.58 -11.96 -18.29
CA ALA A 64 17.11 -11.94 -18.12
C ALA A 64 16.56 -13.23 -17.47
N SER A 65 17.29 -14.33 -17.58
CA SER A 65 16.94 -15.59 -16.93
C SER A 65 18.21 -16.29 -16.46
N ALA A 66 18.19 -16.84 -15.25
CA ALA A 66 19.18 -17.79 -14.78
C ALA A 66 18.62 -19.22 -14.83
N PRO A 67 19.47 -20.25 -15.05
CA PRO A 67 19.06 -21.64 -14.88
C PRO A 67 18.53 -21.86 -13.46
N PRO A 68 17.41 -22.59 -13.27
CA PRO A 68 16.95 -22.91 -11.93
C PRO A 68 18.01 -23.76 -11.19
N PRO A 69 18.08 -23.66 -9.85
CA PRO A 69 18.92 -24.58 -9.09
C PRO A 69 18.51 -26.02 -9.40
N PRO A 70 19.48 -26.96 -9.49
CA PRO A 70 19.14 -28.36 -9.76
C PRO A 70 18.22 -28.89 -8.68
N ALA A 71 17.21 -29.68 -9.08
CA ALA A 71 16.38 -30.40 -8.13
C ALA A 71 17.25 -31.26 -7.20
N PRO A 72 16.85 -31.52 -5.94
CA PRO A 72 17.63 -32.36 -5.03
C PRO A 72 18.00 -33.71 -5.69
N GLY A 73 19.30 -33.97 -5.82
CA GLY A 73 19.83 -35.19 -6.45
C GLY A 73 19.98 -35.16 -7.98
N ALA A 74 19.61 -34.07 -8.65
CA ALA A 74 19.86 -33.89 -10.08
C ALA A 74 21.28 -33.36 -10.34
N ALA A 75 21.88 -33.78 -11.45
CA ALA A 75 23.11 -33.17 -11.94
C ALA A 75 22.83 -31.69 -12.30
N PRO A 76 23.81 -30.78 -12.12
CA PRO A 76 23.68 -29.40 -12.56
C PRO A 76 23.33 -29.35 -14.05
N ALA A 77 22.28 -28.62 -14.42
CA ALA A 77 22.00 -28.36 -15.82
C ALA A 77 23.15 -27.53 -16.40
N THR A 78 23.58 -27.84 -17.62
CA THR A 78 24.51 -26.97 -18.35
C THR A 78 23.80 -25.66 -18.65
N PRO A 79 24.29 -24.50 -18.18
CA PRO A 79 23.66 -23.22 -18.48
C PRO A 79 23.61 -23.02 -19.99
N ALA A 80 22.49 -22.53 -20.51
CA ALA A 80 22.48 -21.96 -21.85
C ALA A 80 23.51 -20.81 -21.89
N PRO A 81 24.24 -20.62 -23.00
CA PRO A 81 25.13 -19.46 -23.12
C PRO A 81 24.31 -18.18 -22.93
N PRO A 82 24.86 -17.15 -22.24
CA PRO A 82 24.20 -15.87 -22.10
C PRO A 82 23.84 -15.32 -23.48
N ALA A 83 22.60 -14.86 -23.62
CA ALA A 83 22.09 -14.28 -24.87
C ALA A 83 21.33 -12.99 -24.55
N PRO A 84 21.44 -11.96 -25.41
CA PRO A 84 20.79 -10.70 -25.14
C PRO A 84 19.28 -10.85 -25.27
N HIS A 85 18.59 -10.56 -24.17
CA HIS A 85 17.14 -10.55 -24.09
C HIS A 85 16.65 -9.18 -23.65
N GLN A 86 15.43 -8.84 -24.07
CA GLN A 86 14.78 -7.60 -23.67
C GLN A 86 13.78 -7.88 -22.54
N ILE A 87 13.90 -7.13 -21.45
CA ILE A 87 12.91 -7.06 -20.36
C ILE A 87 12.38 -5.63 -20.24
N THR A 88 11.25 -5.44 -19.54
CA THR A 88 10.71 -4.10 -19.23
C THR A 88 10.75 -3.88 -17.72
N ILE A 89 11.41 -2.80 -17.32
CA ILE A 89 11.63 -2.44 -15.91
C ILE A 89 11.11 -1.03 -15.62
N GLY A 90 10.87 -0.75 -14.35
CA GLY A 90 10.55 0.60 -13.87
C GLY A 90 9.15 1.09 -14.20
N GLN A 91 8.24 0.22 -14.66
CA GLN A 91 6.81 0.49 -14.78
C GLN A 91 6.12 0.52 -13.41
N MET A 92 4.99 1.21 -13.34
CA MET A 92 4.15 1.28 -12.14
C MET A 92 2.76 0.71 -12.45
N TYR A 93 2.30 -0.24 -11.64
CA TYR A 93 0.95 -0.78 -11.66
C TYR A 93 -0.03 0.25 -11.08
N VAL A 94 -1.17 0.39 -11.72
CA VAL A 94 -2.27 1.27 -11.32
C VAL A 94 -3.55 0.46 -11.32
N GLN A 95 -4.30 0.52 -10.22
CA GLN A 95 -5.65 -0.02 -10.10
C GLN A 95 -6.61 1.14 -9.83
N PHE A 96 -7.77 1.12 -10.48
CA PHE A 96 -8.70 2.23 -10.40
C PHE A 96 -10.16 1.79 -10.28
N GLN A 97 -10.95 2.67 -9.67
CA GLN A 97 -12.40 2.57 -9.56
C GLN A 97 -13.01 3.95 -9.76
N VAL A 98 -13.98 4.04 -10.67
CA VAL A 98 -14.74 5.24 -10.97
C VAL A 98 -16.16 5.05 -10.44
N PRO A 99 -16.65 5.91 -9.52
CA PRO A 99 -17.99 5.77 -8.98
C PRO A 99 -19.06 6.25 -9.97
N ALA A 100 -20.21 5.56 -9.98
CA ALA A 100 -21.35 5.94 -10.82
C ALA A 100 -21.90 7.34 -10.50
N LYS A 101 -21.76 7.80 -9.26
CA LYS A 101 -22.10 9.17 -8.84
C LYS A 101 -20.85 9.90 -8.39
N ARG A 102 -20.36 10.83 -9.23
CA ARG A 102 -19.16 11.63 -8.94
C ARG A 102 -19.46 12.84 -8.05
N TYR A 103 -18.52 13.18 -7.18
CA TYR A 103 -18.63 14.30 -6.23
C TYR A 103 -18.31 15.68 -6.83
N GLY A 104 -17.79 15.74 -8.07
CA GLY A 104 -17.50 16.98 -8.79
C GLY A 104 -16.09 17.56 -8.60
N GLY A 105 -15.24 16.92 -7.78
CA GLY A 105 -13.82 17.25 -7.68
C GLY A 105 -12.92 16.40 -8.58
N TRP A 106 -11.63 16.37 -8.26
CA TRP A 106 -10.59 15.69 -9.03
C TRP A 106 -10.41 14.22 -8.61
N PRO A 107 -9.87 13.34 -9.48
CA PRO A 107 -9.46 12.01 -9.06
C PRO A 107 -8.36 12.09 -7.99
N VAL A 108 -8.32 11.06 -7.14
CA VAL A 108 -7.28 10.90 -6.12
C VAL A 108 -6.38 9.72 -6.47
N ILE A 109 -5.07 9.97 -6.47
CA ILE A 109 -4.04 8.92 -6.56
C ILE A 109 -3.47 8.71 -5.17
N MET A 110 -3.57 7.50 -4.63
CA MET A 110 -3.00 7.12 -3.33
C MET A 110 -1.76 6.25 -3.51
N VAL A 111 -0.68 6.61 -2.82
CA VAL A 111 0.64 6.00 -2.96
C VAL A 111 1.09 5.46 -1.60
N HIS A 112 1.32 4.15 -1.53
CA HIS A 112 1.81 3.49 -0.31
C HIS A 112 3.25 3.88 0.02
N GLY A 113 3.71 3.56 1.24
CA GLY A 113 5.08 3.77 1.70
C GLY A 113 6.04 2.58 1.49
N SER A 114 7.15 2.62 2.24
CA SER A 114 8.13 1.52 2.31
C SER A 114 7.48 0.26 2.86
N SER A 115 7.95 -0.90 2.40
CA SER A 115 7.55 -2.24 2.84
C SER A 115 6.07 -2.61 2.63
N HIS A 116 5.34 -1.81 1.84
CA HIS A 116 3.92 -2.04 1.55
C HIS A 116 3.68 -2.08 0.04
N THR A 117 2.45 -2.43 -0.32
CA THR A 117 1.82 -2.31 -1.65
C THR A 117 0.53 -1.51 -1.52
N ALA A 118 -0.24 -1.34 -2.60
CA ALA A 118 -1.59 -0.79 -2.55
C ALA A 118 -2.53 -1.51 -1.57
N ALA A 119 -2.21 -2.75 -1.15
CA ALA A 119 -3.02 -3.53 -0.21
C ALA A 119 -3.34 -2.78 1.09
N CYS A 120 -2.44 -1.92 1.58
CA CYS A 120 -2.69 -1.14 2.80
C CYS A 120 -3.76 -0.04 2.65
N LEU A 121 -4.28 0.17 1.44
CA LEU A 121 -5.35 1.12 1.14
C LEU A 121 -6.67 0.42 0.81
N GLU A 122 -6.67 -0.90 0.57
CA GLU A 122 -7.83 -1.66 0.12
C GLU A 122 -8.74 -2.06 1.29
N SER A 123 -8.36 -3.09 2.04
CA SER A 123 -9.07 -3.58 3.22
C SER A 123 -8.12 -3.57 4.41
N THR A 124 -8.63 -3.28 5.60
CA THR A 124 -7.79 -3.34 6.80
C THR A 124 -7.49 -4.78 7.20
N PRO A 125 -6.37 -5.07 7.91
CA PRO A 125 -6.04 -6.42 8.36
C PRO A 125 -7.12 -7.10 9.20
N ASP A 126 -7.92 -6.34 9.96
CA ASP A 126 -9.04 -6.84 10.78
C ASP A 126 -10.38 -6.96 10.00
N GLY A 127 -10.33 -6.68 8.71
CA GLY A 127 -11.41 -6.88 7.77
C GLY A 127 -12.46 -5.78 7.72
N ARG A 128 -12.07 -4.53 7.96
CA ARG A 128 -12.88 -3.34 7.68
C ARG A 128 -12.55 -2.75 6.31
N GLU A 129 -13.38 -1.80 5.90
CA GLU A 129 -13.20 -1.01 4.69
C GLU A 129 -11.95 -0.12 4.81
N GLY A 130 -11.07 -0.18 3.81
CA GLY A 130 -9.95 0.75 3.67
C GLY A 130 -10.34 2.00 2.87
N TRP A 131 -9.37 2.88 2.68
CA TRP A 131 -9.59 4.18 2.08
C TRP A 131 -9.94 4.14 0.59
N TYR A 132 -9.39 3.18 -0.15
CA TYR A 132 -9.64 3.06 -1.58
C TYR A 132 -11.13 2.90 -1.91
N PRO A 133 -11.84 1.86 -1.41
CA PRO A 133 -13.29 1.77 -1.62
C PRO A 133 -14.07 2.89 -0.92
N TYR A 134 -13.56 3.44 0.19
CA TYR A 134 -14.22 4.53 0.92
C TYR A 134 -14.32 5.81 0.08
N PHE A 135 -13.22 6.23 -0.55
CA PHE A 135 -13.19 7.41 -1.41
C PHE A 135 -14.07 7.22 -2.66
N VAL A 136 -14.07 6.02 -3.25
CA VAL A 136 -15.00 5.69 -4.35
C VAL A 136 -16.45 5.86 -3.89
N ARG A 137 -16.80 5.37 -2.70
CA ARG A 137 -18.15 5.55 -2.14
C ARG A 137 -18.51 7.01 -1.85
N LYS A 138 -17.53 7.84 -1.52
CA LYS A 138 -17.67 9.31 -1.41
C LYS A 138 -17.82 10.00 -2.77
N GLY A 139 -17.79 9.25 -3.86
CA GLY A 139 -17.96 9.76 -5.22
C GLY A 139 -16.65 10.23 -5.87
N VAL A 140 -15.50 9.86 -5.31
CA VAL A 140 -14.17 10.23 -5.83
C VAL A 140 -13.62 9.13 -6.74
N PRO A 141 -13.35 9.39 -8.03
CA PRO A 141 -12.57 8.46 -8.84
C PRO A 141 -11.21 8.24 -8.19
N SER A 142 -10.91 7.00 -7.84
CA SER A 142 -9.76 6.68 -6.98
C SER A 142 -8.81 5.74 -7.70
N TYR A 143 -7.52 5.98 -7.51
CA TYR A 143 -6.43 5.22 -8.09
C TYR A 143 -5.46 4.83 -6.97
N VAL A 144 -5.11 3.56 -6.89
CA VAL A 144 -4.03 3.07 -6.01
C VAL A 144 -2.92 2.51 -6.88
N VAL A 145 -1.68 2.68 -6.44
CA VAL A 145 -0.51 2.28 -7.21
C VAL A 145 0.37 1.35 -6.40
N ASP A 146 1.01 0.40 -7.06
CA ASP A 146 2.20 -0.23 -6.50
C ASP A 146 3.41 0.51 -7.06
N GLN A 147 4.27 1.05 -6.19
CA GLN A 147 5.48 1.77 -6.58
C GLN A 147 6.32 0.95 -7.58
N SER A 148 7.09 1.61 -8.44
CA SER A 148 7.95 0.94 -9.41
C SER A 148 8.95 0.03 -8.68
N GLY A 149 9.04 -1.25 -9.07
CA GLY A 149 9.85 -2.24 -8.35
C GLY A 149 9.21 -2.76 -7.05
N ARG A 150 7.90 -2.63 -6.86
CA ARG A 150 7.16 -3.16 -5.71
C ARG A 150 5.93 -3.95 -6.15
N GLY A 151 5.64 -5.06 -5.48
CA GLY A 151 4.36 -5.77 -5.65
C GLY A 151 4.12 -6.18 -7.11
N ARG A 152 3.02 -5.69 -7.70
CA ARG A 152 2.67 -5.98 -9.10
C ARG A 152 3.53 -5.20 -10.11
N SER A 153 4.25 -4.18 -9.67
CA SER A 153 5.28 -3.47 -10.43
C SER A 153 6.60 -4.23 -10.29
N GLY A 154 6.85 -5.17 -11.20
CA GLY A 154 8.05 -6.03 -11.15
C GLY A 154 9.36 -5.27 -10.95
N PHE A 155 10.28 -5.90 -10.23
CA PHE A 155 11.65 -5.41 -10.01
C PHE A 155 12.59 -5.91 -11.12
N ASP A 156 13.84 -5.45 -11.16
CA ASP A 156 14.83 -5.93 -12.13
C ASP A 156 15.62 -7.10 -11.54
N GLU A 157 15.23 -8.34 -11.87
CA GLU A 157 15.92 -9.54 -11.40
C GLU A 157 17.28 -9.76 -12.05
N SER A 158 17.51 -9.17 -13.23
CA SER A 158 18.70 -9.45 -14.02
C SER A 158 19.99 -8.93 -13.37
N VAL A 159 19.91 -7.92 -12.49
CA VAL A 159 21.07 -7.44 -11.72
C VAL A 159 21.54 -8.47 -10.68
N ILE A 160 20.63 -9.30 -10.15
CA ILE A 160 20.97 -10.38 -9.23
C ILE A 160 21.67 -11.49 -10.01
N HIS A 161 21.08 -11.92 -11.12
CA HIS A 161 21.66 -12.95 -11.98
C HIS A 161 23.05 -12.55 -12.49
N GLU A 162 23.24 -11.29 -12.90
CA GLU A 162 24.54 -10.76 -13.33
C GLU A 162 25.55 -10.77 -12.17
N GLY A 163 25.12 -10.34 -10.99
CA GLY A 163 25.95 -10.34 -9.80
C GLY A 163 26.42 -11.75 -9.39
N GLU A 164 25.50 -12.72 -9.40
CA GLU A 164 25.81 -14.13 -9.13
C GLU A 164 26.77 -14.71 -10.18
N ALA A 165 26.56 -14.41 -11.46
CA ALA A 165 27.44 -14.85 -12.54
C ALA A 165 28.88 -14.31 -12.37
N LYS A 166 29.03 -13.04 -11.98
CA LYS A 166 30.34 -12.43 -11.70
C LYS A 166 31.04 -13.08 -10.51
N ILE A 167 30.31 -13.33 -9.42
CA ILE A 167 30.85 -14.05 -8.25
C ILE A 167 31.34 -15.44 -8.67
N GLY A 168 30.52 -16.18 -9.43
CA GLY A 168 30.88 -17.51 -9.93
C GLY A 168 32.10 -17.52 -10.85
N ALA A 169 32.33 -16.44 -11.60
CA ALA A 169 33.51 -16.25 -12.45
C ALA A 169 34.75 -15.73 -11.68
N GLY A 170 34.65 -15.50 -10.37
CA GLY A 170 35.74 -15.03 -9.51
C GLY A 170 35.80 -13.51 -9.31
N ASP A 171 34.93 -12.72 -9.95
CA ASP A 171 34.76 -11.28 -9.70
C ASP A 171 33.79 -11.05 -8.52
N VAL A 172 34.25 -11.41 -7.32
CA VAL A 172 33.45 -11.30 -6.10
C VAL A 172 33.06 -9.85 -5.82
N LYS A 173 33.98 -8.90 -6.04
CA LYS A 173 33.73 -7.49 -5.77
C LYS A 173 32.68 -6.92 -6.71
N GLY A 174 32.86 -7.07 -8.03
CA GLY A 174 31.93 -6.54 -9.02
C GLY A 174 30.54 -7.20 -8.92
N GLY A 175 30.49 -8.49 -8.60
CA GLY A 175 29.21 -9.15 -8.36
C GLY A 175 28.52 -8.69 -7.07
N SER A 176 29.25 -8.52 -5.97
CA SER A 176 28.69 -8.04 -4.70
C SER A 176 28.19 -6.58 -4.78
N GLU A 177 28.80 -5.74 -5.62
CA GLU A 177 28.37 -4.36 -5.85
C GLU A 177 27.07 -4.29 -6.69
N LEU A 178 26.76 -5.32 -7.49
CA LEU A 178 25.54 -5.38 -8.30
C LEU A 178 24.35 -5.96 -7.57
N ILE A 179 24.55 -6.94 -6.67
CA ILE A 179 23.45 -7.55 -5.91
C ILE A 179 22.97 -6.55 -4.87
N PRO A 180 21.77 -5.96 -5.02
CA PRO A 180 21.31 -4.93 -4.12
C PRO A 180 20.85 -5.53 -2.78
N SER A 181 20.99 -4.76 -1.71
CA SER A 181 20.44 -5.13 -0.41
C SER A 181 18.94 -4.87 -0.38
N PHE A 182 18.15 -5.93 -0.37
CA PHE A 182 16.70 -5.85 -0.21
C PHE A 182 16.35 -5.51 1.24
N GLY A 183 15.61 -4.42 1.45
CA GLY A 183 15.04 -4.07 2.74
C GLY A 183 13.58 -4.50 2.86
N ARG A 184 13.16 -4.95 4.04
CA ARG A 184 11.75 -5.01 4.48
C ARG A 184 11.77 -4.65 5.96
N ILE A 185 10.82 -3.84 6.42
CA ILE A 185 10.65 -3.67 7.86
C ILE A 185 10.38 -5.04 8.50
N THR A 186 11.15 -5.39 9.53
CA THR A 186 10.90 -6.63 10.27
C THR A 186 9.64 -6.49 11.11
N ASP A 187 9.11 -7.60 11.58
CA ASP A 187 7.93 -7.61 12.44
C ASP A 187 8.28 -6.93 13.80
N ASP A 188 9.54 -7.03 14.24
CA ASP A 188 10.10 -6.26 15.37
C ASP A 188 10.05 -4.76 15.11
N GLY A 189 10.54 -4.35 13.93
CA GLY A 189 10.63 -2.95 13.54
C GLY A 189 9.24 -2.34 13.39
N ALA A 190 8.30 -3.08 12.79
CA ALA A 190 6.91 -2.67 12.70
C ALA A 190 6.27 -2.51 14.08
N TRP A 191 6.47 -3.48 14.98
CA TRP A 191 5.95 -3.40 16.35
C TRP A 191 6.49 -2.19 17.10
N THR A 192 7.82 -2.03 17.10
CA THR A 192 8.49 -0.97 17.86
C THR A 192 8.35 0.41 17.25
N ALA A 193 8.10 0.51 15.95
CA ALA A 193 7.83 1.79 15.30
C ALA A 193 6.40 2.29 15.55
N TRP A 194 5.42 1.39 15.69
CA TRP A 194 4.01 1.79 15.57
C TRP A 194 3.07 1.31 16.67
N PHE A 195 3.37 0.19 17.33
CA PHE A 195 2.40 -0.51 18.18
C PHE A 195 2.81 -0.55 19.65
N GLY A 196 4.10 -0.58 19.97
CA GLY A 196 4.54 -0.65 21.36
C GLY A 196 6.03 -0.91 21.55
N HIS A 197 6.36 -1.56 22.67
CA HIS A 197 7.71 -1.84 23.11
C HIS A 197 8.01 -3.33 23.16
N LEU A 198 9.30 -3.67 23.05
CA LEU A 198 9.85 -5.00 23.30
C LEU A 198 10.64 -4.98 24.60
N VAL A 199 10.29 -5.88 25.53
CA VAL A 199 10.87 -5.93 26.89
C VAL A 199 11.53 -7.29 27.14
N PRO A 200 12.79 -7.34 27.58
CA PRO A 200 13.69 -6.21 27.86
C PRO A 200 14.14 -5.49 26.58
N ALA A 201 14.60 -4.24 26.71
CA ALA A 201 15.14 -3.49 25.59
C ALA A 201 16.26 -4.27 24.87
N GLY A 202 16.26 -4.25 23.54
CA GLY A 202 17.18 -5.04 22.70
C GLY A 202 16.72 -6.47 22.41
N SER A 203 15.57 -6.88 22.95
CA SER A 203 14.89 -8.11 22.52
C SER A 203 14.24 -7.95 21.13
N THR A 204 13.84 -9.07 20.55
CA THR A 204 13.06 -9.19 19.32
C THR A 204 11.67 -9.72 19.63
N ILE A 205 10.74 -9.65 18.68
CA ILE A 205 9.56 -10.50 18.58
C ILE A 205 9.95 -11.96 18.40
N LEU A 206 11.01 -12.50 19.00
CA LEU A 206 11.22 -13.95 19.11
C LEU A 206 11.54 -14.33 20.56
N ASN A 207 12.08 -13.37 21.33
CA ASN A 207 12.56 -13.59 22.68
C ASN A 207 12.12 -12.50 23.70
N GLY A 208 11.46 -11.45 23.23
CA GLY A 208 10.96 -10.34 24.03
C GLY A 208 9.46 -10.43 24.30
N LYS A 209 9.03 -9.72 25.34
CA LYS A 209 7.62 -9.47 25.63
C LYS A 209 7.15 -8.23 24.88
N LEU A 210 6.07 -8.39 24.12
CA LEU A 210 5.45 -7.33 23.34
C LEU A 210 4.45 -6.60 24.23
N ILE A 211 4.74 -5.33 24.49
CA ILE A 211 3.93 -4.46 25.33
C ILE A 211 3.37 -3.34 24.46
N PRO A 212 2.06 -3.29 24.19
CA PRO A 212 1.46 -2.19 23.43
C PRO A 212 1.68 -0.84 24.12
N HIS A 213 1.72 0.24 23.33
CA HIS A 213 1.69 1.58 23.92
C HIS A 213 0.44 1.77 24.78
N GLY A 214 0.59 2.44 25.93
CA GLY A 214 -0.51 2.70 26.86
C GLY A 214 -0.97 1.48 27.68
N ASP A 215 -0.32 0.32 27.52
CA ASP A 215 -0.51 -0.81 28.44
C ASP A 215 0.05 -0.47 29.84
N ALA A 216 -0.49 -1.09 30.90
CA ALA A 216 -0.03 -0.84 32.26
C ALA A 216 1.45 -1.23 32.50
N ALA A 217 1.99 -2.14 31.67
CA ALA A 217 3.39 -2.56 31.70
C ALA A 217 4.26 -1.80 30.68
N ASP A 218 3.72 -0.76 30.01
CA ASP A 218 4.48 0.08 29.09
C ASP A 218 5.70 0.65 29.84
N PRO A 219 6.95 0.30 29.43
CA PRO A 219 8.15 0.78 30.10
C PRO A 219 8.36 2.28 29.93
N ASN A 220 7.59 2.89 29.04
CA ASN A 220 7.64 4.29 28.73
C ASN A 220 6.20 4.82 28.59
N PRO A 221 5.45 4.94 29.70
CA PRO A 221 4.08 5.41 29.64
C PRO A 221 4.00 6.91 29.31
N HIS A 222 5.12 7.65 29.45
CA HIS A 222 5.23 9.09 29.24
C HIS A 222 6.56 9.60 28.62
N PRO A 223 7.10 9.04 27.52
CA PRO A 223 8.21 9.65 26.80
C PRO A 223 7.71 10.81 25.97
N ASP A 224 7.91 12.02 26.47
CA ASP A 224 8.03 13.24 25.69
C ASP A 224 6.89 13.56 24.68
N ALA A 225 6.07 14.55 25.02
CA ALA A 225 5.18 15.32 24.13
C ALA A 225 3.95 14.65 23.48
N PHE A 226 3.66 13.36 23.72
CA PHE A 226 2.50 12.67 23.11
C PHE A 226 1.38 12.37 24.12
N GLN A 227 0.13 12.25 23.64
CA GLN A 227 -0.97 11.77 24.48
C GLN A 227 -0.95 10.23 24.45
N HIS A 228 -0.32 9.61 25.44
CA HIS A 228 -0.12 8.16 25.54
C HIS A 228 -1.42 7.39 25.81
N VAL A 229 -2.31 7.37 24.81
CA VAL A 229 -3.44 6.46 24.75
C VAL A 229 -3.02 5.17 24.07
N ALA A 230 -3.87 4.15 24.12
CA ALA A 230 -3.64 2.92 23.37
C ALA A 230 -3.70 3.18 21.85
N PRO A 231 -2.84 2.53 21.05
CA PRO A 231 -2.90 2.65 19.60
C PRO A 231 -4.26 2.23 19.06
N LEU A 232 -4.75 2.98 18.07
CA LEU A 232 -5.97 2.64 17.33
C LEU A 232 -5.77 1.45 16.38
N PHE A 233 -4.53 1.03 16.16
CA PHE A 233 -4.25 -0.10 15.30
C PHE A 233 -4.85 -1.39 15.89
N PRO A 234 -5.57 -2.21 15.10
CA PRO A 234 -6.26 -3.40 15.59
C PRO A 234 -5.27 -4.56 15.85
N ILE A 235 -4.49 -4.46 16.93
CA ILE A 235 -3.48 -5.46 17.34
C ILE A 235 -4.08 -6.81 17.77
N GLU A 236 -5.40 -6.90 17.89
CA GLU A 236 -6.15 -8.13 18.13
C GLU A 236 -6.40 -8.96 16.86
N ALA A 237 -6.17 -8.39 15.67
CA ALA A 237 -6.35 -9.08 14.40
C ALA A 237 -5.21 -10.06 14.13
N ILE A 238 -5.39 -11.30 14.58
CA ILE A 238 -4.37 -12.37 14.54
C ILE A 238 -4.82 -13.59 13.72
N ASP A 239 -3.88 -14.20 13.00
CA ASP A 239 -4.07 -15.48 12.30
C ASP A 239 -3.82 -16.66 13.24
N GLN A 240 -4.88 -17.34 13.65
CA GLN A 240 -4.80 -18.50 14.55
C GLN A 240 -3.95 -19.66 13.98
N SER A 241 -3.83 -19.80 12.66
CA SER A 241 -2.99 -20.81 12.04
C SER A 241 -1.49 -20.52 12.20
N ILE A 242 -1.10 -19.24 12.15
CA ILE A 242 0.26 -18.78 12.41
C ILE A 242 0.57 -18.86 13.91
N VAL A 243 -0.38 -18.48 14.78
CA VAL A 243 -0.27 -18.69 16.24
C VAL A 243 -0.03 -20.17 16.55
N GLY A 244 -0.78 -21.06 15.88
CA GLY A 244 -0.63 -22.51 15.97
C GLY A 244 0.66 -23.06 15.35
N ARG A 245 1.40 -22.24 14.59
CA ARG A 245 2.61 -22.61 13.83
C ARG A 245 2.38 -23.75 12.85
N ASN A 246 1.20 -23.83 12.26
CA ASN A 246 0.87 -24.87 11.28
C ASN A 246 1.79 -24.73 10.06
N GLY A 247 2.71 -25.68 9.86
CA GLY A 247 3.67 -25.68 8.74
C GLY A 247 4.87 -24.74 8.90
N ALA A 248 5.15 -24.24 10.11
CA ALA A 248 6.26 -23.31 10.33
C ALA A 248 7.63 -23.94 10.03
N ILE A 249 8.49 -23.18 9.34
CA ILE A 249 9.90 -23.52 9.08
C ILE A 249 10.76 -22.76 10.08
N GLY A 250 11.47 -23.48 10.95
CA GLY A 250 12.36 -22.89 11.97
C GLY A 250 11.87 -23.03 13.42
N PRO A 251 12.68 -22.62 14.41
CA PRO A 251 12.40 -22.80 15.82
C PRO A 251 11.19 -21.98 16.29
N ALA A 252 10.54 -22.44 17.37
CA ALA A 252 9.47 -21.70 18.01
C ALA A 252 10.02 -20.48 18.76
N PRO A 253 9.31 -19.33 18.76
CA PRO A 253 9.68 -18.21 19.61
C PRO A 253 9.42 -18.54 21.08
N ASN A 254 10.12 -17.83 21.96
CA ASN A 254 10.09 -18.10 23.39
C ASN A 254 8.74 -17.71 24.03
N GLU A 255 8.11 -16.59 23.61
CA GLU A 255 6.88 -16.06 24.26
C GLU A 255 5.94 -15.26 23.33
N SER A 256 4.70 -14.99 23.78
CA SER A 256 3.61 -14.17 23.18
C SER A 256 3.20 -14.46 21.72
N LYS A 257 2.92 -15.73 21.38
CA LYS A 257 2.60 -16.19 20.00
C LYS A 257 1.50 -15.42 19.25
N GLN A 258 0.61 -14.71 19.94
CA GLN A 258 -0.51 -13.99 19.32
C GLN A 258 -0.03 -12.82 18.46
N TYR A 259 0.84 -11.96 18.99
CA TYR A 259 1.28 -10.76 18.27
C TYR A 259 2.24 -11.06 17.10
N TYR A 260 2.80 -12.26 17.00
CA TYR A 260 3.58 -12.72 15.84
C TYR A 260 2.72 -12.98 14.62
N ALA A 261 1.44 -13.22 14.87
CA ALA A 261 0.49 -13.66 13.87
C ALA A 261 -0.42 -12.52 13.46
N LEU A 262 -0.05 -11.26 13.73
CA LEU A 262 -0.85 -10.13 13.25
C LEU A 262 -1.10 -10.29 11.76
N GLU A 263 -2.37 -10.21 11.37
CA GLU A 263 -2.77 -10.19 9.96
C GLU A 263 -2.02 -9.10 9.18
N TYR A 264 -1.66 -8.03 9.90
CA TYR A 264 -0.83 -6.93 9.43
C TYR A 264 0.52 -7.36 8.82
N TYR A 265 1.22 -8.34 9.39
CA TYR A 265 2.55 -8.68 8.90
C TYR A 265 2.54 -9.32 7.52
N LYS A 266 1.41 -9.92 7.11
CA LYS A 266 1.27 -10.60 5.80
C LYS A 266 1.32 -9.66 4.60
N GLN A 267 0.99 -8.38 4.79
CA GLN A 267 1.05 -7.37 3.72
C GLN A 267 2.42 -6.69 3.61
N LEU A 268 3.36 -6.99 4.51
CA LEU A 268 4.70 -6.44 4.45
C LEU A 268 5.50 -7.13 3.34
N VAL A 269 6.03 -6.36 2.39
CA VAL A 269 6.77 -6.87 1.23
C VAL A 269 8.16 -6.25 1.12
N PRO A 270 9.15 -6.90 0.48
CA PRO A 270 10.45 -6.31 0.23
C PRO A 270 10.39 -5.05 -0.65
N ASN A 271 11.28 -4.11 -0.36
CA ASN A 271 11.57 -2.93 -1.15
C ASN A 271 12.49 -3.30 -2.32
N ALA A 272 11.91 -3.84 -3.39
CA ALA A 272 12.66 -4.31 -4.55
C ALA A 272 13.00 -3.20 -5.56
N GLU A 273 12.57 -1.95 -5.33
CA GLU A 273 12.95 -0.80 -6.16
C GLU A 273 14.45 -0.55 -6.19
N VAL A 274 15.19 -1.05 -5.20
CA VAL A 274 16.66 -0.99 -5.12
C VAL A 274 17.38 -1.70 -6.27
N THR A 275 16.67 -2.57 -6.99
CA THR A 275 17.19 -3.26 -8.19
C THR A 275 17.15 -2.40 -9.44
N LEU A 276 16.32 -1.34 -9.43
CA LEU A 276 16.22 -0.41 -10.55
C LEU A 276 17.40 0.57 -10.50
N PRO A 277 17.82 1.15 -11.63
CA PRO A 277 18.88 2.16 -11.61
C PRO A 277 18.37 3.48 -11.00
N GLY A 278 19.28 4.21 -10.35
CA GLY A 278 19.04 5.58 -9.94
C GLY A 278 19.09 6.56 -11.11
N SER A 279 19.02 7.85 -10.81
CA SER A 279 19.16 8.93 -11.80
C SER A 279 19.86 10.15 -11.21
N THR A 280 19.99 11.22 -11.99
CA THR A 280 20.58 12.48 -11.55
C THR A 280 19.61 13.63 -11.75
N CYS A 281 19.60 14.58 -10.83
CA CYS A 281 18.84 15.82 -10.89
C CYS A 281 19.74 16.98 -10.46
N SER A 282 20.12 17.85 -11.40
CA SER A 282 21.10 18.92 -11.14
C SER A 282 20.61 19.98 -10.14
N THR A 283 19.29 20.14 -10.01
CA THR A 283 18.65 21.08 -9.09
C THR A 283 18.33 20.46 -7.72
N CYS A 284 18.45 19.14 -7.58
CA CYS A 284 18.15 18.42 -6.35
C CYS A 284 19.36 18.39 -5.40
N ASP A 285 19.08 18.28 -4.10
CA ASP A 285 20.10 18.04 -3.06
C ASP A 285 19.75 16.80 -2.22
N PRO A 286 20.40 15.64 -2.42
CA PRO A 286 21.55 15.42 -3.30
C PRO A 286 21.18 15.33 -4.78
N GLN A 287 22.17 15.55 -5.66
CA GLN A 287 21.97 15.45 -7.11
C GLN A 287 21.79 14.01 -7.60
N ASN A 288 22.41 13.03 -6.92
CA ASN A 288 22.20 11.62 -7.23
C ASN A 288 20.91 11.15 -6.55
N LEU A 289 19.95 10.71 -7.35
CA LEU A 289 18.67 10.23 -6.88
C LEU A 289 18.69 8.72 -6.76
N SER A 290 18.12 8.22 -5.67
CA SER A 290 17.86 6.80 -5.50
C SER A 290 16.90 6.28 -6.57
N PRO A 291 16.87 4.96 -6.81
CA PRO A 291 15.89 4.36 -7.71
C PRO A 291 14.44 4.68 -7.31
N ALA A 292 14.16 4.70 -6.01
CA ALA A 292 12.86 5.05 -5.44
C ALA A 292 12.40 6.47 -5.84
N ASN A 293 13.33 7.43 -5.88
CA ASN A 293 13.08 8.81 -6.27
C ASN A 293 13.23 9.07 -7.78
N THR A 294 13.49 8.02 -8.55
CA THR A 294 13.61 8.08 -10.01
C THR A 294 12.30 7.62 -10.66
N TRP A 295 11.94 6.36 -10.48
CA TRP A 295 10.94 5.70 -11.32
C TRP A 295 9.50 6.04 -10.94
N THR A 296 9.14 5.89 -9.66
CA THR A 296 7.80 6.19 -9.17
C THR A 296 7.41 7.65 -9.41
N PRO A 297 8.26 8.66 -9.15
CA PRO A 297 7.95 10.05 -9.48
C PRO A 297 7.64 10.30 -10.96
N HIS A 298 8.42 9.71 -11.88
CA HIS A 298 8.17 9.83 -13.32
C HIS A 298 6.83 9.19 -13.72
N ASN A 299 6.51 8.04 -13.13
CA ASN A 299 5.27 7.31 -13.42
C ASN A 299 4.04 8.01 -12.83
N LEU A 300 4.17 8.60 -11.64
CA LEU A 300 3.13 9.43 -11.04
C LEU A 300 2.87 10.70 -11.87
N ALA A 301 3.92 11.41 -12.31
CA ALA A 301 3.76 12.57 -13.19
C ALA A 301 3.01 12.20 -14.47
N THR A 302 3.40 11.09 -15.10
CA THR A 302 2.73 10.57 -16.30
C THR A 302 1.27 10.19 -16.03
N LEU A 303 0.96 9.66 -14.84
CA LEU A 303 -0.42 9.33 -14.46
C LEU A 303 -1.25 10.60 -14.27
N VAL A 304 -0.73 11.60 -13.56
CA VAL A 304 -1.38 12.91 -13.40
C VAL A 304 -1.68 13.54 -14.77
N GLU A 305 -0.72 13.51 -15.69
CA GLU A 305 -0.88 13.97 -17.07
C GLU A 305 -2.00 13.23 -17.81
N ARG A 306 -2.03 11.89 -17.74
CA ARG A 306 -3.06 11.07 -18.40
C ARG A 306 -4.46 11.31 -17.85
N LEU A 307 -4.58 11.64 -16.56
CA LEU A 307 -5.86 11.94 -15.94
C LEU A 307 -6.36 13.36 -16.21
N GLY A 308 -5.55 14.22 -16.84
CA GLY A 308 -5.88 15.65 -17.01
C GLY A 308 -5.85 16.44 -15.69
N GLY A 309 -5.26 15.85 -14.65
CA GLY A 309 -5.07 16.42 -13.33
C GLY A 309 -5.63 15.59 -12.19
N ALA A 310 -4.94 15.61 -11.05
CA ALA A 310 -5.29 14.79 -9.88
C ALA A 310 -4.80 15.41 -8.57
N VAL A 311 -5.42 14.97 -7.47
CA VAL A 311 -4.84 15.11 -6.12
C VAL A 311 -4.01 13.88 -5.83
N VAL A 312 -2.79 14.05 -5.33
CA VAL A 312 -1.88 12.94 -4.99
C VAL A 312 -1.73 12.86 -3.48
N VAL A 313 -2.02 11.69 -2.93
CA VAL A 313 -1.93 11.37 -1.50
C VAL A 313 -0.80 10.36 -1.32
N THR A 314 0.27 10.79 -0.66
CA THR A 314 1.47 9.99 -0.41
C THR A 314 1.56 9.60 1.06
N HIS A 315 2.21 8.48 1.34
CA HIS A 315 2.47 7.98 2.69
C HIS A 315 3.94 7.64 2.89
N SER A 316 4.51 8.09 4.02
CA SER A 316 5.84 7.67 4.48
C SER A 316 6.94 7.91 3.43
N GLN A 317 7.66 6.87 3.01
CA GLN A 317 8.68 6.89 1.94
C GLN A 317 8.21 7.64 0.68
N SER A 318 6.93 7.52 0.29
CA SER A 318 6.43 8.15 -0.93
C SER A 318 6.20 9.66 -0.81
N GLY A 319 6.30 10.25 0.40
CA GLY A 319 6.19 11.70 0.60
C GLY A 319 7.15 12.50 -0.28
N ILE A 320 8.43 12.11 -0.29
CA ILE A 320 9.44 12.76 -1.15
C ILE A 320 9.23 12.42 -2.63
N MET A 321 8.65 11.26 -2.95
CA MET A 321 8.30 10.90 -4.32
C MET A 321 7.23 11.85 -4.89
N GLY A 322 6.28 12.27 -4.06
CA GLY A 322 5.32 13.31 -4.43
C GLY A 322 6.00 14.63 -4.80
N HIS A 323 7.04 15.03 -4.07
CA HIS A 323 7.82 16.23 -4.38
C HIS A 323 8.62 16.07 -5.68
N HIS A 324 9.31 14.95 -5.88
CA HIS A 324 9.99 14.69 -7.16
C HIS A 324 9.00 14.62 -8.34
N MET A 325 7.78 14.12 -8.14
CA MET A 325 6.73 14.13 -9.15
C MET A 325 6.32 15.57 -9.51
N THR A 326 6.13 16.43 -8.51
CA THR A 326 5.88 17.86 -8.71
C THR A 326 7.00 18.52 -9.52
N ARG A 327 8.28 18.23 -9.20
CA ARG A 327 9.43 18.69 -10.01
C ARG A 327 9.32 18.24 -11.45
N ILE A 328 9.02 16.97 -11.70
CA ILE A 328 8.92 16.42 -13.06
C ILE A 328 7.75 17.08 -13.82
N LEU A 329 6.61 17.31 -13.19
CA LEU A 329 5.50 18.06 -13.79
C LEU A 329 5.91 19.50 -14.13
N LYS A 330 6.64 20.17 -13.23
CA LYS A 330 7.22 21.51 -13.50
C LYS A 330 8.16 21.50 -14.69
N GLU A 331 9.10 20.58 -14.74
CA GLU A 331 10.07 20.44 -15.85
C GLU A 331 9.36 20.18 -17.19
N ARG A 332 8.22 19.48 -17.16
CA ARG A 332 7.38 19.20 -18.34
C ARG A 332 6.40 20.32 -18.68
N GLY A 333 6.33 21.39 -17.88
CA GLY A 333 5.39 22.50 -18.08
C GLY A 333 3.93 22.15 -17.75
N HIS A 334 3.69 21.10 -16.96
CA HIS A 334 2.37 20.58 -16.61
C HIS A 334 2.09 20.66 -15.09
N LEU A 335 2.75 21.59 -14.40
CA LEU A 335 2.61 21.78 -12.95
C LEU A 335 1.16 22.05 -12.54
N ASP A 336 0.38 22.71 -13.40
CA ASP A 336 -1.04 23.01 -13.20
C ASP A 336 -1.93 21.76 -13.13
N LEU A 337 -1.46 20.61 -13.60
CA LEU A 337 -2.20 19.34 -13.50
C LEU A 337 -2.13 18.73 -12.10
N LEU A 338 -1.16 19.10 -11.27
CA LEU A 338 -1.19 18.73 -9.85
C LEU A 338 -2.20 19.61 -9.12
N LYS A 339 -3.32 19.02 -8.70
CA LYS A 339 -4.44 19.77 -8.09
C LYS A 339 -4.31 19.89 -6.57
N GLY A 340 -3.49 19.04 -5.97
CA GLY A 340 -3.10 19.12 -4.56
C GLY A 340 -2.14 17.99 -4.21
N LEU A 341 -1.25 18.26 -3.26
CA LEU A 341 -0.32 17.26 -2.72
C LEU A 341 -0.58 17.07 -1.23
N VAL A 342 -0.89 15.83 -0.85
CA VAL A 342 -1.10 15.42 0.53
C VAL A 342 0.02 14.44 0.91
N THR A 343 0.71 14.70 2.02
CA THR A 343 1.76 13.84 2.58
C THR A 343 1.40 13.40 3.99
N LEU A 344 1.24 12.09 4.14
CA LEU A 344 0.84 11.42 5.37
C LEU A 344 2.10 10.83 6.02
N GLU A 345 2.59 11.50 7.06
CA GLU A 345 3.84 11.16 7.73
C GLU A 345 5.01 10.87 6.77
N GLY A 346 5.03 11.59 5.65
CA GLY A 346 6.06 11.46 4.62
C GLY A 346 7.07 12.60 4.68
N SER A 347 8.18 12.44 3.95
CA SER A 347 9.20 13.48 3.81
C SER A 347 8.72 14.64 2.92
N CYS A 348 9.04 15.88 3.30
CA CYS A 348 8.53 17.13 2.69
C CYS A 348 9.61 18.03 2.06
N SER A 349 10.83 17.54 1.86
CA SER A 349 11.95 18.44 1.49
C SER A 349 11.82 18.98 0.05
N LEU A 350 11.54 20.28 -0.07
CA LEU A 350 11.54 20.97 -1.37
C LEU A 350 12.94 20.98 -2.02
N PRO A 351 14.04 21.35 -1.31
CA PRO A 351 15.38 21.37 -1.90
C PRO A 351 15.84 19.99 -2.38
N ASN A 352 15.52 18.92 -1.64
CA ASN A 352 15.88 17.56 -2.08
C ASN A 352 15.20 17.17 -3.39
N SER A 353 14.11 17.84 -3.74
CA SER A 353 13.39 17.63 -4.98
C SER A 353 13.60 18.75 -5.99
N GLY A 354 14.58 19.64 -5.80
CA GLY A 354 14.83 20.76 -6.72
C GLY A 354 13.65 21.73 -6.84
N LEU A 355 12.85 21.84 -5.78
CA LEU A 355 11.68 22.68 -5.69
C LEU A 355 11.89 23.83 -4.71
N THR A 356 11.03 24.83 -4.86
CA THR A 356 10.89 25.96 -3.93
C THR A 356 9.42 26.13 -3.58
N ALA A 357 9.12 26.94 -2.56
CA ALA A 357 7.73 27.22 -2.20
C ALA A 357 6.94 27.91 -3.33
N ALA A 358 7.62 28.59 -4.27
CA ALA A 358 6.99 29.20 -5.45
C ALA A 358 6.34 28.18 -6.38
N ASP A 359 6.87 26.96 -6.41
CA ASP A 359 6.30 25.87 -7.21
C ASP A 359 4.95 25.40 -6.67
N PHE A 360 4.54 25.85 -5.48
CA PHE A 360 3.25 25.55 -4.88
C PHE A 360 2.32 26.78 -4.80
N ASP A 361 2.61 27.89 -5.50
CA ASP A 361 1.79 29.11 -5.44
C ASP A 361 0.30 28.87 -5.71
N ASN A 362 -0.04 27.89 -6.56
CA ASN A 362 -1.41 27.54 -6.91
C ASN A 362 -1.76 26.07 -6.62
N ILE A 363 -0.92 25.35 -5.89
CA ILE A 363 -1.11 23.94 -5.55
C ILE A 363 -1.32 23.82 -4.04
N PRO A 364 -2.55 23.54 -3.58
CA PRO A 364 -2.82 23.24 -2.17
C PRO A 364 -1.93 22.10 -1.65
N TYR A 365 -1.39 22.30 -0.45
CA TYR A 365 -0.45 21.36 0.17
C TYR A 365 -0.90 20.97 1.58
N MET A 366 -0.92 19.68 1.90
CA MET A 366 -1.22 19.21 3.25
C MET A 366 -0.16 18.22 3.72
N ALA A 367 0.42 18.49 4.90
CA ALA A 367 1.08 17.47 5.70
C ALA A 367 0.14 16.99 6.81
N LEU A 368 0.22 15.72 7.19
CA LEU A 368 -0.61 15.15 8.24
C LEU A 368 0.19 14.16 9.09
N LYS A 369 0.06 14.25 10.43
CA LYS A 369 0.62 13.28 11.40
C LYS A 369 -0.48 12.64 12.28
N GLY A 370 -0.22 11.41 12.68
CA GLY A 370 -0.87 10.72 13.78
C GLY A 370 -0.31 11.17 15.14
N ASP A 371 -0.42 10.30 16.15
CA ASP A 371 -0.05 10.60 17.54
C ASP A 371 1.43 10.26 17.80
N TYR A 372 1.87 9.05 17.45
CA TYR A 372 3.19 8.50 17.81
C TYR A 372 4.37 8.98 16.96
N THR A 373 4.14 9.95 16.07
CA THR A 373 5.20 10.51 15.22
C THR A 373 5.49 11.94 15.63
N ALA A 374 6.76 12.26 15.88
CA ALA A 374 7.18 13.62 16.20
C ALA A 374 6.81 14.60 15.09
N ILE A 375 6.54 15.86 15.46
CA ILE A 375 6.31 16.93 14.48
C ILE A 375 7.55 17.07 13.61
N SER A 376 7.40 16.96 12.30
CA SER A 376 8.48 17.15 11.33
C SER A 376 8.77 18.65 11.12
N PRO A 377 9.95 19.16 11.54
CA PRO A 377 10.30 20.55 11.30
C PRO A 377 10.34 20.86 9.79
N VAL A 378 10.85 19.92 8.98
CA VAL A 378 10.94 20.08 7.52
C VAL A 378 9.56 20.24 6.87
N CYS A 379 8.57 19.45 7.31
CA CYS A 379 7.19 19.60 6.81
C CYS A 379 6.56 20.90 7.30
N GLN A 380 6.81 21.29 8.55
CA GLN A 380 6.32 22.55 9.10
C GLN A 380 6.91 23.75 8.36
N ASP A 381 8.21 23.74 8.07
CA ASP A 381 8.91 24.78 7.32
C ASP A 381 8.39 24.89 5.88
N THR A 382 8.13 23.75 5.24
CA THR A 382 7.50 23.71 3.90
C THR A 382 6.13 24.38 3.92
N VAL A 383 5.28 24.03 4.88
CA VAL A 383 3.95 24.65 5.05
C VAL A 383 4.06 26.15 5.35
N ASN A 384 5.01 26.55 6.21
CA ASN A 384 5.24 27.95 6.55
C ASN A 384 5.69 28.75 5.31
N ALA A 385 6.61 28.21 4.51
CA ALA A 385 7.12 28.87 3.32
C ALA A 385 6.03 29.08 2.26
N ILE A 386 5.17 28.08 2.02
CA ILE A 386 4.04 28.22 1.08
C ILE A 386 3.03 29.27 1.60
N ASN A 387 2.71 29.24 2.90
CA ASN A 387 1.79 30.21 3.49
C ASN A 387 2.36 31.64 3.49
N ALA A 388 3.67 31.82 3.64
CA ALA A 388 4.32 33.13 3.53
C ALA A 388 4.11 33.74 2.14
N ARG A 389 4.28 32.95 1.08
CA ARG A 389 4.02 33.39 -0.30
C ARG A 389 2.56 33.77 -0.52
N ARG A 390 1.62 33.00 0.04
CA ARG A 390 0.19 33.36 0.02
C ARG A 390 -0.08 34.68 0.75
N ALA A 391 0.54 34.92 1.91
CA ALA A 391 0.40 36.17 2.65
C ALA A 391 0.94 37.38 1.87
N GLU A 392 2.01 37.17 1.11
CA GLU A 392 2.61 38.16 0.19
C GLU A 392 1.85 38.31 -1.14
N LYS A 393 0.71 37.60 -1.30
CA LYS A 393 -0.11 37.58 -2.53
C LYS A 393 0.63 37.10 -3.78
N GLN A 394 1.68 36.29 -3.60
CA GLN A 394 2.42 35.64 -4.69
C GLN A 394 1.73 34.37 -5.19
N GLY A 395 0.85 33.79 -4.38
CA GLY A 395 0.05 32.62 -4.70
C GLY A 395 -1.27 32.59 -3.93
N THR A 396 -2.11 31.61 -4.24
CA THR A 396 -3.43 31.41 -3.62
C THR A 396 -3.50 30.15 -2.76
N ALA A 397 -2.55 29.22 -2.93
CA ALA A 397 -2.57 27.90 -2.34
C ALA A 397 -2.60 27.91 -0.81
N LYS A 398 -3.54 27.16 -0.24
CA LYS A 398 -3.56 26.89 1.19
C LYS A 398 -2.58 25.76 1.51
N ALA A 399 -1.73 25.98 2.52
CA ALA A 399 -0.93 24.92 3.11
C ALA A 399 -1.28 24.71 4.60
N ASP A 400 -1.36 23.45 5.04
CA ASP A 400 -1.61 23.07 6.44
C ASP A 400 -0.76 21.87 6.86
N TYR A 401 -0.30 21.86 8.12
CA TYR A 401 0.24 20.68 8.78
C TYR A 401 -0.73 20.23 9.88
N ILE A 402 -1.61 19.29 9.52
CA ILE A 402 -2.64 18.76 10.39
C ILE A 402 -2.04 17.75 11.37
N LYS A 403 -2.39 17.92 12.64
CA LYS A 403 -2.03 17.02 13.74
C LYS A 403 -3.33 16.43 14.26
N LEU A 404 -3.50 15.11 14.16
CA LEU A 404 -4.78 14.46 14.44
C LEU A 404 -5.13 14.50 15.93
N ASP A 405 -4.13 14.56 16.80
CA ASP A 405 -4.24 14.76 18.23
C ASP A 405 -4.88 16.12 18.59
N GLU A 406 -4.50 17.20 17.90
CA GLU A 406 -5.14 18.53 18.04
C GLU A 406 -6.60 18.54 17.55
N LYS A 407 -7.02 17.49 16.82
CA LYS A 407 -8.41 17.26 16.40
C LYS A 407 -9.18 16.30 17.30
N GLY A 408 -8.57 15.82 18.39
CA GLY A 408 -9.18 14.86 19.31
C GLY A 408 -9.19 13.42 18.79
N ILE A 409 -8.47 13.11 17.72
CA ILE A 409 -8.30 11.75 17.20
C ILE A 409 -6.96 11.23 17.72
N LEU A 410 -7.00 10.71 18.95
CA LEU A 410 -5.83 10.21 19.69
C LEU A 410 -5.51 8.75 19.33
N GLY A 411 -4.26 8.34 19.53
CA GLY A 411 -3.81 6.96 19.33
C GLY A 411 -3.60 6.58 17.87
N VAL A 412 -3.57 7.56 16.96
CA VAL A 412 -3.35 7.30 15.53
C VAL A 412 -1.92 6.86 15.29
N THR A 413 -1.75 5.72 14.63
CA THR A 413 -0.44 5.16 14.28
C THR A 413 0.07 5.68 12.94
N HIS A 414 1.33 5.37 12.62
CA HIS A 414 1.89 5.62 11.28
C HIS A 414 1.05 4.99 10.17
N MET A 415 0.39 3.87 10.48
CA MET A 415 -0.50 3.14 9.58
C MET A 415 -1.96 3.59 9.74
N MET A 416 -2.19 4.90 9.83
CA MET A 416 -3.50 5.54 10.06
C MET A 416 -4.64 5.08 9.12
N MET A 417 -4.31 4.64 7.91
CA MET A 417 -5.28 4.08 6.97
C MET A 417 -5.81 2.69 7.37
N LEU A 418 -5.14 2.03 8.31
CA LEU A 418 -5.47 0.72 8.86
C LEU A 418 -6.03 0.80 10.29
N ASP A 419 -5.87 1.93 10.98
CA ASP A 419 -6.37 2.14 12.34
C ASP A 419 -7.89 1.96 12.45
N ALA A 420 -8.39 1.70 13.66
CA ALA A 420 -9.81 1.52 13.95
C ALA A 420 -10.69 2.70 13.49
N LYS A 421 -10.14 3.93 13.54
CA LYS A 421 -10.79 5.17 13.08
C LYS A 421 -10.37 5.60 11.68
N ASN A 422 -9.84 4.70 10.85
CA ASN A 422 -9.33 5.04 9.52
C ASN A 422 -10.33 5.86 8.67
N LEU A 423 -11.63 5.57 8.70
CA LEU A 423 -12.63 6.30 7.90
C LEU A 423 -12.87 7.74 8.41
N GLU A 424 -12.74 7.98 9.72
CA GLU A 424 -12.79 9.33 10.31
C GLU A 424 -11.56 10.15 9.86
N ILE A 425 -10.40 9.52 9.79
CA ILE A 425 -9.16 10.13 9.28
C ILE A 425 -9.25 10.40 7.77
N ALA A 426 -9.84 9.47 7.01
CA ALA A 426 -10.12 9.68 5.58
C ALA A 426 -11.02 10.91 5.36
N ASP A 427 -12.00 11.14 6.23
CA ASP A 427 -12.87 12.32 6.16
C ASP A 427 -12.09 13.63 6.44
N VAL A 428 -11.10 13.63 7.34
CA VAL A 428 -10.20 14.78 7.52
C VAL A 428 -9.49 15.15 6.22
N ILE A 429 -8.97 14.15 5.49
CA ILE A 429 -8.30 14.36 4.21
C ILE A 429 -9.30 14.83 3.15
N PHE A 430 -10.43 14.13 3.01
CA PHE A 430 -11.46 14.44 2.02
C PHE A 430 -12.02 15.86 2.21
N ASP A 431 -12.36 16.24 3.43
CA ASP A 431 -12.92 17.56 3.74
C ASP A 431 -11.90 18.67 3.51
N TRP A 432 -10.63 18.43 3.86
CA TRP A 432 -9.57 19.39 3.58
C TRP A 432 -9.37 19.57 2.07
N VAL A 433 -9.33 18.49 1.31
CA VAL A 433 -9.20 18.54 -0.16
C VAL A 433 -10.40 19.26 -0.77
N ASN A 434 -11.63 18.90 -0.40
CA ASN A 434 -12.85 19.50 -0.95
C ASN A 434 -12.97 21.00 -0.63
N LYS A 435 -12.42 21.45 0.50
CA LYS A 435 -12.40 22.86 0.88
C LYS A 435 -11.34 23.68 0.15
N ASN A 436 -10.18 23.10 -0.12
CA ASN A 436 -8.99 23.86 -0.53
C ASN A 436 -8.57 23.63 -1.98
N VAL A 437 -8.99 22.53 -2.60
CA VAL A 437 -8.72 22.22 -4.01
C VAL A 437 -9.90 22.70 -4.86
N PRO A 438 -9.69 23.64 -5.81
CA PRO A 438 -10.74 24.08 -6.71
C PRO A 438 -11.34 22.90 -7.48
N ALA A 439 -12.68 22.84 -7.54
CA ALA A 439 -13.39 21.77 -8.24
C ALA A 439 -12.92 21.66 -9.69
N ALA A 440 -13.00 20.45 -10.26
CA ALA A 440 -12.83 20.27 -11.68
C ALA A 440 -13.93 21.07 -12.37
N GLY A 441 -13.57 22.17 -13.03
CA GLY A 441 -14.53 22.93 -13.83
C GLY A 441 -15.27 21.96 -14.74
N LYS A 442 -16.59 22.11 -14.90
CA LYS A 442 -17.34 21.27 -15.85
C LYS A 442 -16.65 21.41 -17.20
N HIS A 443 -15.86 20.42 -17.61
CA HIS A 443 -15.38 20.32 -18.97
C HIS A 443 -16.65 20.34 -19.84
N ARG A 444 -16.87 21.45 -20.53
CA ARG A 444 -17.96 21.64 -21.47
C ARG A 444 -17.69 20.87 -22.74
#